data_AF-A0A9E2TQ87-F1
#
_entry.id   AF-A0A9E2TQ87-F1
#
_cell.length_a   1.000
_cell.length_b   1.000
_cell.length_c   1.000
_cell.angle_alpha   90.00
_cell.angle_beta   90.00
_cell.angle_gamma   90.00
#
_symmetry.space_group_name_H-M   'P 1'
#
loop_
_entity.id
_entity.type
_entity.pdbx_description
1 polymer ?
#
loop_
_entity_poly.entity_id
_entity_poly.type
_entity_poly.pdbx_seq_one_letter_code
_entity_poly.pdbx_strand_id
1 'polypeptide(L)'
;MEEYRIQDTEVSRLPSKSFRDLIVWRKAHEFVLETYKVTKDFPKEEIYGLTSQLRRSAISVAANISEGYKKYGLRDKIRFFNTAEGSLEECKYYLILAQDLSYLETADKLNSQSEEISKLLFAYIKTIRKTIP
;
A
#
# COMPACT_ATOMS: atom_id res chain seq x y z
N MET A 1 14.57 -37.44 4.60
CA MET A 1 15.55 -37.48 5.70
C MET A 1 16.36 -36.19 5.72
N GLU A 2 15.87 -35.06 6.18
CA GLU A 2 14.54 -34.64 6.59
C GLU A 2 14.61 -33.12 6.67
N GLU A 3 13.46 -32.53 6.41
CA GLU A 3 13.09 -31.13 6.40
C GLU A 3 13.78 -30.23 7.43
N TYR A 4 14.08 -28.99 7.04
CA TYR A 4 13.98 -27.87 7.97
C TYR A 4 13.13 -26.77 7.35
N ARG A 5 11.83 -27.06 7.30
CA ARG A 5 10.74 -26.11 7.12
C ARG A 5 10.55 -25.38 8.45
N ILE A 6 11.26 -24.28 8.68
CA ILE A 6 10.99 -23.40 9.82
C ILE A 6 9.96 -22.33 9.43
N GLN A 7 8.72 -22.64 9.79
CA GLN A 7 7.79 -21.76 10.50
C GLN A 7 7.61 -20.32 9.99
N ASP A 8 6.69 -20.19 9.03
CA ASP A 8 5.73 -19.09 9.02
C ASP A 8 4.87 -19.15 10.30
N THR A 9 5.30 -18.57 11.44
CA THR A 9 4.45 -18.14 12.58
C THR A 9 5.25 -17.62 13.78
N GLU A 10 6.11 -16.62 13.60
CA GLU A 10 6.49 -15.76 14.72
C GLU A 10 6.90 -14.38 14.20
N VAL A 11 5.90 -13.55 13.88
CA VAL A 11 6.15 -12.11 13.72
C VAL A 11 6.61 -11.62 15.08
N SER A 12 7.91 -11.34 15.22
CA SER A 12 8.53 -10.94 16.47
C SER A 12 7.72 -9.83 17.13
N ARG A 13 7.34 -10.01 18.40
CA ARG A 13 6.60 -9.02 19.22
C ARG A 13 7.45 -7.81 19.62
N LEU A 14 8.64 -7.65 19.04
CA LEU A 14 9.50 -6.51 19.31
C LEU A 14 8.91 -5.26 18.64
N PRO A 15 9.02 -4.08 19.27
CA PRO A 15 8.62 -2.83 18.64
C PRO A 15 9.38 -2.66 17.31
N SER A 16 8.65 -2.36 16.24
CA SER A 16 9.23 -1.99 14.95
C SER A 16 10.21 -0.83 15.15
N LYS A 17 11.43 -0.94 14.62
CA LYS A 17 12.49 0.08 14.71
C LYS A 17 12.51 1.00 13.49
N SER A 18 11.90 0.56 12.41
CA SER A 18 11.76 1.28 11.14
C SER A 18 10.38 1.05 10.54
N PHE A 19 9.89 1.98 9.72
CA PHE A 19 8.66 1.78 8.94
C PHE A 19 8.77 0.57 8.00
N ARG A 20 10.00 0.18 7.61
CA ARG A 20 10.28 -1.00 6.79
C ARG A 20 9.93 -2.33 7.48
N ASP A 21 9.84 -2.31 8.80
CA ASP A 21 9.43 -3.48 9.59
C ASP A 21 7.91 -3.69 9.54
N LEU A 22 7.14 -2.66 9.15
CA LEU A 22 5.69 -2.74 9.04
C LEU A 22 5.28 -3.58 7.83
N ILE A 23 4.53 -4.65 8.07
CA ILE A 23 3.97 -5.50 7.00
C ILE A 23 3.15 -4.66 6.02
N VAL A 24 2.31 -3.76 6.53
CA VAL A 24 1.49 -2.85 5.70
C VAL A 24 2.34 -1.98 4.77
N TRP A 25 3.50 -1.52 5.22
CA TRP A 25 4.40 -0.74 4.39
C TRP A 25 5.06 -1.60 3.30
N ARG A 26 5.52 -2.81 3.64
CA ARG A 26 6.13 -3.73 2.66
C ARG A 26 5.16 -4.05 1.52
N LYS A 27 3.91 -4.36 1.87
CA LYS A 27 2.83 -4.60 0.91
C LYS A 27 2.52 -3.37 0.06
N ALA A 28 2.44 -2.19 0.67
CA ALA A 28 2.28 -0.94 -0.07
C ALA A 28 3.45 -0.67 -1.04
N HIS A 29 4.69 -0.99 -0.64
CA HIS A 29 5.85 -0.84 -1.51
C HIS A 29 5.83 -1.83 -2.69
N GLU A 30 5.46 -3.08 -2.45
CA GLU A 30 5.24 -4.07 -3.52
C GLU A 30 4.15 -3.63 -4.51
N PHE A 31 3.06 -3.05 -3.99
CA PHE A 31 1.98 -2.48 -4.80
C PHE A 31 2.46 -1.33 -5.70
N VAL A 32 3.34 -0.44 -5.18
CA VAL A 32 3.99 0.59 -6.00
C VAL A 32 4.79 -0.01 -7.14
N LEU A 33 5.60 -1.04 -6.87
CA LEU A 33 6.44 -1.68 -7.88
C LEU A 33 5.58 -2.35 -8.97
N GLU A 34 4.51 -3.04 -8.58
CA GLU A 34 3.58 -3.66 -9.53
C GLU A 34 2.83 -2.60 -10.36
N THR A 35 2.42 -1.49 -9.73
CA THR A 35 1.79 -0.36 -10.43
C THR A 35 2.73 0.21 -11.49
N TYR A 36 4.00 0.41 -11.16
CA TYR A 36 5.01 0.85 -12.13
C TYR A 36 5.21 -0.15 -13.26
N LYS A 37 5.14 -1.46 -12.96
CA LYS A 37 5.29 -2.51 -13.95
C LYS A 37 4.13 -2.48 -14.95
N VAL A 38 2.87 -2.50 -14.51
CA VAL A 38 1.71 -2.57 -15.42
C VAL A 38 1.53 -1.30 -16.24
N THR A 39 1.83 -0.13 -15.66
CA THR A 39 1.68 1.16 -16.35
C THR A 39 2.80 1.44 -17.36
N LYS A 40 3.77 0.53 -17.56
CA LYS A 40 4.75 0.66 -18.65
C LYS A 40 4.12 0.46 -20.02
N ASP A 41 3.05 -0.32 -20.08
CA ASP A 41 2.39 -0.72 -21.33
C ASP A 41 1.21 0.19 -21.69
N PHE A 42 0.95 1.24 -20.89
CA PHE A 42 -0.07 2.24 -21.17
C PHE A 42 0.31 3.11 -22.38
N PRO A 43 -0.66 3.74 -23.07
CA PRO A 43 -0.39 4.65 -24.17
C PRO A 43 0.53 5.82 -23.77
N LYS A 44 1.37 6.29 -24.71
CA LYS A 44 2.37 7.33 -24.41
C LYS A 44 1.73 8.70 -24.12
N GLU A 45 0.58 8.97 -24.72
CA GLU A 45 -0.24 10.15 -24.46
C GLU A 45 -0.73 10.21 -23.01
N GLU A 46 -0.85 9.07 -22.32
CA GLU A 46 -1.29 8.98 -20.92
C GLU A 46 -0.16 9.13 -19.90
N ILE A 47 1.09 9.37 -20.34
CA ILE A 47 2.25 9.53 -19.44
C ILE A 47 1.98 10.62 -18.39
N TYR A 48 1.42 11.76 -18.81
CA TYR A 48 1.06 12.87 -17.92
C TYR A 48 -0.42 12.82 -17.46
N GLY A 49 -1.21 11.91 -18.02
CA GLY A 49 -2.58 11.61 -17.63
C GLY A 49 -2.62 10.48 -16.59
N LEU A 50 -3.33 9.41 -16.92
CA LEU A 50 -3.64 8.29 -16.04
C LEU A 50 -2.39 7.61 -15.48
N THR A 51 -1.33 7.47 -16.28
CA THR A 51 -0.07 6.84 -15.83
C THR A 51 0.53 7.60 -14.65
N SER A 52 0.60 8.94 -14.74
CA SER A 52 1.17 9.76 -13.67
C SER A 52 0.29 9.74 -12.43
N GLN A 53 -1.04 9.80 -12.59
CA GLN A 53 -1.99 9.82 -11.49
C GLN A 53 -1.93 8.53 -10.69
N LEU A 54 -2.04 7.38 -11.37
CA LEU A 54 -1.98 6.07 -10.72
C LEU A 54 -0.63 5.84 -10.02
N ARG A 55 0.50 6.18 -10.64
CA ARG A 55 1.82 6.05 -10.00
C ARG A 55 1.97 6.96 -8.79
N ARG A 56 1.51 8.22 -8.86
CA ARG A 56 1.60 9.16 -7.74
C ARG A 56 0.72 8.74 -6.57
N SER A 57 -0.52 8.32 -6.82
CA SER A 57 -1.39 7.81 -5.77
C SER A 57 -0.79 6.54 -5.13
N ALA A 58 -0.25 5.61 -5.91
CA ALA A 58 0.40 4.42 -5.35
C ALA A 58 1.61 4.78 -4.47
N ILE A 59 2.50 5.68 -4.94
CA ILE A 59 3.63 6.18 -4.14
C ILE A 59 3.14 6.82 -2.85
N SER A 60 2.07 7.62 -2.93
CA SER A 60 1.48 8.31 -1.79
C SER A 60 1.05 7.34 -0.69
N VAL A 61 0.53 6.15 -1.02
CA VAL A 61 0.18 5.12 -0.02
C VAL A 61 1.39 4.76 0.84
N ALA A 62 2.50 4.33 0.21
CA ALA A 62 3.70 3.91 0.93
C ALA A 62 4.40 5.09 1.64
N ALA A 63 4.42 6.27 1.02
CA ALA A 63 5.02 7.48 1.57
C ALA A 63 4.28 7.94 2.84
N ASN A 64 2.96 7.98 2.83
CA ASN A 64 2.15 8.37 3.99
C ASN A 64 2.26 7.35 5.13
N ILE A 65 2.38 6.05 4.85
CA ILE A 65 2.66 5.05 5.89
C ILE A 65 4.00 5.33 6.57
N SER A 66 5.05 5.60 5.78
CA SER A 66 6.38 5.94 6.30
C SER A 66 6.35 7.23 7.13
N GLU A 67 5.66 8.27 6.66
CA GLU A 67 5.57 9.53 7.37
C GLU A 67 4.76 9.41 8.67
N GLY A 68 3.61 8.72 8.61
CA GLY A 68 2.77 8.42 9.77
C GLY A 68 3.52 7.61 10.83
N TYR A 69 4.34 6.63 10.42
CA TYR A 69 5.19 5.89 11.34
C TYR A 69 6.10 6.79 12.18
N LYS A 70 6.65 7.86 11.59
CA LYS A 70 7.59 8.78 12.28
C LYS A 70 6.90 9.78 13.22
N LYS A 71 5.59 10.03 13.09
CA LYS A 71 4.87 10.96 13.99
C LYS A 71 4.80 10.41 15.41
N TYR A 72 4.76 11.29 16.40
CA TYR A 72 4.64 10.91 17.81
C TYR A 72 3.18 10.90 18.28
N GLY A 73 2.43 11.95 17.96
CA GLY A 73 1.04 12.10 18.38
C GLY A 73 0.08 11.18 17.63
N LEU A 74 -0.88 10.58 18.36
CA LEU A 74 -1.88 9.67 17.81
C LEU A 74 -2.70 10.31 16.67
N ARG A 75 -3.14 11.56 16.87
CA ARG A 75 -3.95 12.29 15.88
C ARG A 75 -3.22 12.45 14.56
N ASP A 76 -1.96 12.87 14.59
CA ASP A 76 -1.16 13.04 13.38
C ASP A 76 -0.87 11.69 12.72
N LYS A 77 -0.48 10.66 13.48
CA LYS A 77 -0.29 9.29 12.96
C LYS A 77 -1.51 8.83 12.16
N ILE A 78 -2.69 8.91 12.77
CA ILE A 78 -3.95 8.50 12.13
C ILE A 78 -4.23 9.33 10.88
N ARG A 79 -3.97 10.64 10.90
CA ARG A 79 -4.16 11.49 9.72
C ARG A 79 -3.38 10.96 8.52
N PHE A 80 -2.10 10.64 8.70
CA PHE A 80 -1.27 10.08 7.63
C PHE A 80 -1.76 8.70 7.16
N PHE A 81 -2.16 7.80 8.07
CA PHE A 81 -2.68 6.50 7.65
C PHE A 81 -4.04 6.62 6.93
N ASN A 82 -4.89 7.56 7.32
CA ASN A 82 -6.12 7.85 6.58
C ASN A 82 -5.83 8.44 5.19
N THR A 83 -4.80 9.29 5.06
CA THR A 83 -4.36 9.77 3.75
C THR A 83 -3.82 8.63 2.88
N ALA A 84 -3.09 7.67 3.47
CA ALA A 84 -2.65 6.48 2.75
C ALA A 84 -3.85 5.66 2.22
N GLU A 85 -4.88 5.47 3.04
CA GLU A 85 -6.12 4.80 2.62
C GLU A 85 -6.83 5.58 1.49
N GLY A 86 -6.93 6.91 1.61
CA GLY A 86 -7.50 7.75 0.55
C GLY A 86 -6.77 7.62 -0.79
N SER A 87 -5.44 7.65 -0.77
CA SER A 87 -4.63 7.41 -1.98
C SER A 87 -4.76 5.98 -2.52
N LEU A 88 -5.06 5.00 -1.67
CA LEU A 88 -5.30 3.62 -2.10
C LEU A 88 -6.65 3.50 -2.84
N GLU A 89 -7.69 4.18 -2.35
CA GLU A 89 -8.98 4.27 -3.03
C GLU A 89 -8.89 4.98 -4.39
N GLU A 90 -8.07 6.03 -4.50
CA GLU A 90 -7.74 6.64 -5.80
C GLU A 90 -7.09 5.63 -6.76
N CYS A 91 -6.17 4.79 -6.26
CA CYS A 91 -5.57 3.75 -7.09
C CYS A 91 -6.61 2.75 -7.59
N LYS A 92 -7.52 2.29 -6.73
CA LYS A 92 -8.61 1.38 -7.12
C LYS A 92 -9.46 2.00 -8.24
N TYR A 93 -9.82 3.26 -8.11
CA TYR A 93 -10.54 3.99 -9.15
C TYR A 93 -9.75 4.04 -10.47
N TYR A 94 -8.46 4.41 -10.43
CA TYR A 94 -7.64 4.48 -11.64
C TYR A 94 -7.41 3.12 -12.31
N LEU A 95 -7.41 2.03 -11.55
CA LEU A 95 -7.35 0.67 -12.10
C LEU A 95 -8.63 0.32 -12.84
N ILE A 96 -9.80 0.64 -12.29
CA ILE A 96 -11.09 0.50 -12.98
C ILE A 96 -11.08 1.30 -14.28
N LEU A 97 -10.68 2.58 -14.21
CA LEU A 97 -10.61 3.44 -15.38
C LEU A 97 -9.63 2.92 -16.45
N ALA A 98 -8.48 2.37 -16.05
CA ALA A 98 -7.53 1.79 -16.98
C ALA A 98 -8.09 0.56 -17.70
N GLN A 99 -8.91 -0.26 -17.02
CA GLN A 99 -9.60 -1.39 -17.65
C GLN A 99 -10.70 -0.93 -18.60
N ASP A 100 -11.51 0.05 -18.21
CA ASP A 100 -12.58 0.60 -19.04
C ASP A 100 -12.03 1.23 -20.34
N LEU A 101 -10.86 1.85 -20.26
CA LEU A 101 -10.14 2.40 -21.42
C LEU A 101 -9.32 1.36 -22.19
N SER A 102 -9.35 0.09 -21.78
CA SER A 102 -8.58 -1.02 -22.38
C SER A 102 -7.06 -0.82 -22.36
N TYR A 103 -6.53 -0.05 -21.40
CA TYR A 103 -5.08 0.13 -21.19
C TYR A 103 -4.49 -0.96 -20.30
N LEU A 104 -5.34 -1.68 -19.57
CA LEU A 104 -4.99 -2.80 -18.72
C LEU A 104 -6.00 -3.93 -18.92
N GLU A 105 -5.54 -5.11 -19.29
CA GLU A 105 -6.42 -6.28 -19.49
C GLU A 105 -7.03 -6.75 -18.16
N THR A 106 -6.19 -6.96 -17.14
CA THR A 106 -6.62 -7.35 -15.80
C THR A 106 -5.93 -6.53 -14.71
N ALA A 107 -6.70 -6.12 -13.71
CA ALA A 107 -6.22 -5.50 -12.49
C ALA A 107 -6.24 -6.45 -11.27
N ASP A 108 -6.54 -7.75 -11.44
CA ASP A 108 -6.85 -8.66 -10.32
C ASP A 108 -5.76 -8.71 -9.24
N LYS A 109 -4.50 -8.76 -9.66
CA LYS A 109 -3.35 -8.75 -8.73
C LYS A 109 -3.31 -7.45 -7.92
N LEU A 110 -3.43 -6.31 -8.58
CA LEU A 110 -3.37 -4.99 -7.94
C LEU A 110 -4.60 -4.76 -7.05
N ASN A 111 -5.79 -5.20 -7.49
CA ASN A 111 -7.01 -5.16 -6.70
C ASN A 111 -6.85 -6.01 -5.43
N SER A 112 -6.37 -7.25 -5.54
CA SER A 112 -6.10 -8.11 -4.39
C SER A 112 -5.08 -7.50 -3.41
N GLN A 113 -3.99 -6.94 -3.93
CA GLN A 113 -2.99 -6.23 -3.12
C GLN A 113 -3.61 -5.01 -2.41
N SER A 114 -4.44 -4.23 -3.10
CA SER A 114 -5.09 -3.06 -2.52
C SER A 114 -6.03 -3.44 -1.36
N GLU A 115 -6.79 -4.53 -1.50
CA GLU A 115 -7.66 -5.05 -0.44
C GLU A 115 -6.86 -5.58 0.76
N GLU A 116 -5.71 -6.23 0.51
CA GLU A 116 -4.80 -6.65 1.58
C GLU A 116 -4.25 -5.44 2.35
N ILE A 117 -3.80 -4.39 1.64
CA ILE A 117 -3.27 -3.17 2.24
C ILE A 117 -4.33 -2.46 3.08
N SER A 118 -5.56 -2.31 2.58
CA SER A 118 -6.66 -1.68 3.31
C SER A 118 -6.95 -2.41 4.64
N LYS A 119 -7.03 -3.74 4.62
CA LYS A 119 -7.20 -4.56 5.83
C LYS A 119 -6.06 -4.38 6.83
N LEU A 120 -4.82 -4.35 6.34
CA LEU A 120 -3.63 -4.15 7.16
C LEU A 120 -3.57 -2.73 7.76
N LEU A 121 -3.92 -1.70 6.98
CA LEU A 121 -4.02 -0.31 7.44
C LEU A 121 -5.06 -0.19 8.55
N PHE A 122 -6.27 -0.74 8.34
CA PHE A 122 -7.33 -0.75 9.33
C PHE A 122 -6.89 -1.44 10.63
N ALA A 123 -6.30 -2.63 10.54
CA ALA A 123 -5.81 -3.38 11.70
C ALA A 123 -4.70 -2.61 12.45
N TYR A 124 -3.79 -1.97 11.72
CA TYR A 124 -2.72 -1.15 12.29
C TYR A 124 -3.29 0.07 13.03
N ILE A 125 -4.20 0.83 12.40
CA ILE A 125 -4.88 1.99 12.99
C ILE A 125 -5.65 1.59 14.27
N LYS A 126 -6.34 0.45 14.24
CA LYS A 126 -7.06 -0.07 15.41
C LYS A 126 -6.11 -0.40 16.57
N THR A 127 -4.91 -0.90 16.26
CA THR A 127 -3.89 -1.23 17.27
C THR A 127 -3.29 0.03 17.88
N ILE A 128 -2.84 0.99 17.07
CA ILE A 128 -2.22 2.23 17.59
C ILE A 128 -3.18 3.06 18.46
N ARG A 129 -4.49 3.06 18.16
CA ARG A 129 -5.52 3.74 18.96
C ARG A 129 -5.66 3.17 20.37
N LYS A 130 -5.32 1.90 20.57
CA LYS A 130 -5.36 1.25 21.89
C LYS A 130 -4.05 1.43 22.66
N THR A 131 -2.93 1.56 21.95
CA THR A 131 -1.59 1.59 22.54
C THR A 131 -1.15 3.01 22.92
N ILE A 132 -1.61 4.02 22.19
CA ILE A 132 -1.28 5.42 22.49
C ILE A 132 -2.48 6.03 23.22
N PRO A 133 -2.36 6.36 24.52
CA PRO A 133 -3.43 6.97 25.30
C PRO A 133 -3.78 8.39 24.82
#